data_AF-A0A838BWU5-F1
#
_entry.id   AF-A0A838BWU5-F1
#
_cell.length_a   1.000
_cell.length_b   1.000
_cell.length_c   1.000
_cell.angle_alpha   90.00
_cell.angle_beta   90.00
_cell.angle_gamma   90.00
#
_symmetry.space_group_name_H-M   'P 1'
#
loop_
_entity.id
_entity.type
_entity.pdbx_description
1 polymer ?
#
loop_
_entity_poly.entity_id
_entity_poly.type
_entity_poly.pdbx_seq_one_letter_code
_entity_poly.pdbx_strand_id
1 'polypeptide(L)'
;MIQDKQLEFSNAQAITATASSTNVIDLGPKNGRGTTGPGTPIEFTVGQTFVGAGTLTIQIRTSDSADMSGATVVAASPAFTAADLVAGKDLPYYPHIPVNTKRYVDLNYVASSAFTAGTLTARGTAAAQIGG
;
A
#
# COMPACT_ATOMS: atom_id res chain seq x y z
N MET A 1 18.92 6.25 8.91
CA MET A 1 17.82 5.65 8.14
C MET A 1 18.40 5.09 6.85
N ILE A 2 18.49 3.76 6.73
CA ILE A 2 18.59 3.13 5.42
C ILE A 2 17.14 2.97 4.95
N GLN A 3 16.66 3.86 4.08
CA GLN A 3 15.35 3.66 3.46
C GLN A 3 15.55 2.56 2.44
N ASP A 4 14.99 1.37 2.71
CA ASP A 4 14.99 0.29 1.73
C ASP A 4 14.05 0.70 0.59
N LYS A 5 14.63 1.35 -0.42
CA LYS A 5 13.92 1.81 -1.63
C LYS A 5 13.31 0.64 -2.41
N GLN A 6 13.68 -0.61 -2.11
CA GLN A 6 13.12 -1.80 -2.77
C GLN A 6 11.69 -2.11 -2.30
N LEU A 7 11.20 -1.51 -1.22
CA LEU A 7 9.85 -1.75 -0.67
C LEU A 7 8.95 -0.50 -0.67
N GLU A 8 9.13 0.43 -1.60
CA GLU A 8 8.23 1.59 -1.77
C GLU A 8 7.13 1.29 -2.81
N PHE A 9 5.88 1.19 -2.38
CA PHE A 9 4.73 0.98 -3.27
C PHE A 9 4.30 2.28 -3.95
N SER A 10 4.24 3.37 -3.20
CA SER A 10 3.94 4.70 -3.73
C SER A 10 4.59 5.80 -2.91
N ASN A 11 4.88 6.92 -3.56
CA ASN A 11 5.42 8.12 -2.91
C ASN A 11 4.57 9.33 -3.30
N ALA A 12 3.85 9.89 -2.33
CA ALA A 12 2.96 11.02 -2.50
C ALA A 12 2.04 10.89 -3.73
N GLN A 13 1.56 9.67 -4.01
CA GLN A 13 0.73 9.42 -5.18
C GLN A 13 -0.63 10.09 -5.01
N ALA A 14 -1.05 10.88 -5.99
CA ALA A 14 -2.37 11.50 -6.00
C ALA A 14 -3.46 10.45 -6.26
N ILE A 15 -4.44 10.37 -5.37
CA ILE A 15 -5.55 9.40 -5.45
C ILE A 15 -6.87 10.17 -5.56
N THR A 16 -7.25 10.49 -6.80
CA THR A 16 -8.52 11.18 -7.11
C THR A 16 -9.63 10.21 -7.53
N ALA A 17 -9.27 8.99 -7.91
CA ALA A 17 -10.16 7.89 -8.23
C ALA A 17 -9.48 6.55 -7.90
N THR A 18 -10.17 5.44 -8.11
CA THR A 18 -9.58 4.11 -7.90
C THR A 18 -8.34 3.93 -8.77
N ALA A 19 -7.20 3.62 -8.16
CA ALA A 19 -5.93 3.48 -8.84
C ALA A 19 -5.02 2.47 -8.13
N SER A 20 -4.18 1.76 -8.89
CA SER A 20 -3.11 0.93 -8.34
C SER A 20 -1.93 1.80 -7.90
N SER A 21 -1.07 1.25 -7.04
CA SER A 21 0.17 1.90 -6.62
C SER A 21 1.10 2.14 -7.81
N THR A 22 1.91 3.20 -7.73
CA THR A 22 2.86 3.54 -8.80
C THR A 22 3.94 2.48 -9.03
N ASN A 23 4.28 1.71 -7.99
CA ASN A 23 5.26 0.63 -8.07
C ASN A 23 4.59 -0.72 -7.77
N VAL A 24 5.15 -1.75 -8.40
CA VAL A 24 4.89 -3.16 -8.11
C VAL A 24 6.17 -3.74 -7.52
N ILE A 25 6.05 -4.44 -6.40
CA ILE A 25 7.18 -5.06 -5.70
C ILE A 25 7.37 -6.48 -6.24
N ASP A 26 8.57 -6.80 -6.72
CA ASP A 26 9.00 -8.16 -7.06
C ASP A 26 9.67 -8.79 -5.83
N LEU A 27 9.00 -9.77 -5.21
CA LEU A 27 9.52 -10.51 -4.06
C LEU A 27 10.59 -11.56 -4.46
N GLY A 28 10.84 -11.71 -5.77
CA GLY A 28 11.73 -12.71 -6.32
C GLY A 28 11.10 -14.12 -6.35
N PRO A 29 11.86 -15.13 -6.81
CA PRO A 29 11.37 -16.49 -6.88
C PRO A 29 11.11 -17.06 -5.48
N LYS A 30 9.94 -17.70 -5.31
CA LYS A 30 9.47 -18.31 -4.05
C LYS A 30 10.43 -19.34 -3.43
N ASN A 31 11.38 -19.88 -4.21
CA ASN A 31 12.16 -21.07 -3.86
C ASN A 31 13.66 -20.80 -3.62
N GLY A 32 14.11 -19.54 -3.63
CA GLY A 32 15.53 -19.25 -3.54
C GLY A 32 15.81 -17.88 -2.93
N ARG A 33 15.82 -17.82 -1.58
CA ARG A 33 16.35 -16.69 -0.79
C ARG A 33 15.87 -15.28 -1.23
N GLY A 34 14.57 -15.10 -1.48
CA GLY A 34 13.94 -13.77 -1.51
C GLY A 34 13.48 -13.40 -0.09
N THR A 35 14.37 -12.88 0.76
CA THR A 35 14.12 -12.69 2.19
C THR A 35 13.67 -11.28 2.58
N THR A 36 12.83 -10.63 1.77
CA THR A 36 12.24 -9.34 2.16
C THR A 36 10.83 -9.21 1.57
N GLY A 37 9.89 -9.99 2.10
CA GLY A 37 8.51 -9.93 1.62
C GLY A 37 7.54 -10.34 2.72
N PRO A 38 7.47 -11.63 3.07
CA PRO A 38 6.53 -12.11 4.07
C PRO A 38 6.76 -11.49 5.46
N GLY A 39 5.74 -10.88 6.04
CA GLY A 39 5.80 -10.31 7.39
C GLY A 39 6.32 -8.88 7.48
N THR A 40 6.74 -8.26 6.37
CA THR A 40 7.12 -6.85 6.35
C THR A 40 5.86 -5.98 6.54
N PRO A 41 5.79 -5.15 7.60
CA PRO A 41 4.71 -4.20 7.78
C PRO A 41 4.74 -3.11 6.70
N ILE A 42 3.57 -2.69 6.25
CA ILE A 42 3.39 -1.57 5.33
C ILE A 42 2.88 -0.39 6.13
N GLU A 43 3.57 0.73 6.03
CA GLU A 43 3.19 2.02 6.59
C GLU A 43 2.56 2.90 5.51
N PHE A 44 1.53 3.64 5.91
CA PHE A 44 0.76 4.52 5.05
C PHE A 44 0.74 5.92 5.64
N THR A 45 1.38 6.87 4.96
CA THR A 45 1.42 8.27 5.39
C THR A 45 0.65 9.12 4.39
N VAL A 46 -0.30 9.92 4.90
CA VAL A 46 -1.05 10.87 4.08
C VAL A 46 -0.18 12.10 3.84
N GLY A 47 0.18 12.36 2.58
CA GLY A 47 0.99 13.53 2.21
C GLY A 47 0.15 14.81 2.10
N GLN A 48 -1.02 14.70 1.49
CA GLN A 48 -1.99 15.77 1.32
C GLN A 48 -3.36 15.27 1.77
N THR A 49 -4.07 16.09 2.55
CA THR A 49 -5.41 15.78 3.04
C THR A 49 -6.36 15.48 1.89
N PHE A 50 -7.13 14.41 2.03
CA PHE A 50 -8.12 14.05 1.03
C PHE A 50 -9.34 14.98 1.12
N VAL A 51 -9.85 15.40 -0.04
CA VAL A 51 -11.02 16.30 -0.13
C VAL A 51 -12.13 15.62 -0.92
N GLY A 52 -13.28 15.45 -0.28
CA GLY A 52 -14.46 14.80 -0.87
C GLY A 52 -15.29 14.05 0.19
N ALA A 53 -16.44 13.52 -0.23
CA ALA A 53 -17.30 12.69 0.62
C ALA A 53 -17.05 11.18 0.42
N GLY A 54 -16.04 10.82 -0.37
CA GLY A 54 -15.66 9.44 -0.63
C GLY A 54 -14.95 8.78 0.52
N THR A 55 -14.82 7.47 0.40
CA THR A 55 -14.00 6.62 1.26
C THR A 55 -12.89 5.99 0.44
N LEU A 56 -11.78 5.70 1.12
CA LEU A 56 -10.64 4.99 0.55
C LEU A 56 -10.48 3.64 1.25
N THR A 57 -10.47 2.56 0.47
CA THR A 57 -10.09 1.23 0.93
C THR A 57 -8.78 0.83 0.25
N ILE A 58 -7.82 0.38 1.03
CA ILE A 58 -6.52 -0.07 0.55
C ILE A 58 -6.56 -1.59 0.46
N GLN A 59 -6.24 -2.14 -0.71
CA GLN A 59 -6.17 -3.58 -0.94
C GLN A 59 -4.74 -3.97 -1.27
N ILE A 60 -4.25 -5.05 -0.67
CA ILE A 60 -3.01 -5.71 -1.08
C ILE A 60 -3.38 -6.73 -2.14
N ARG A 61 -2.72 -6.65 -3.31
CA ARG A 61 -2.91 -7.64 -4.38
C ARG A 61 -1.62 -8.34 -4.70
N THR A 62 -1.76 -9.52 -5.30
CA THR A 62 -0.62 -10.30 -5.73
C THR A 62 -0.85 -10.96 -7.09
N SER A 63 0.21 -11.08 -7.89
CA SER A 63 0.19 -11.72 -9.20
C SER A 63 1.47 -12.51 -9.49
N ASP A 64 1.39 -13.43 -10.45
CA ASP A 64 2.55 -14.11 -11.02
C ASP A 64 3.21 -13.29 -12.13
N SER A 65 2.55 -12.21 -12.59
CA SER A 65 3.02 -11.33 -13.66
C SER A 65 3.34 -9.92 -13.15
N ALA A 66 4.42 -9.33 -13.68
CA ALA A 66 4.89 -8.00 -13.31
C ALA A 66 3.93 -6.86 -13.69
N ASP A 67 3.08 -7.09 -14.69
CA ASP A 67 2.02 -6.16 -15.10
C ASP A 67 0.76 -6.25 -14.22
N MET A 68 0.79 -7.09 -13.19
CA MET A 68 -0.35 -7.37 -12.30
C MET A 68 -1.61 -7.89 -13.03
N SER A 69 -1.45 -8.46 -14.23
CA SER A 69 -2.54 -9.18 -14.90
C SER A 69 -2.99 -10.37 -14.05
N GLY A 70 -4.31 -10.59 -13.94
CA GLY A 70 -4.88 -11.64 -13.11
C GLY A 70 -4.59 -11.51 -11.60
N ALA A 71 -4.27 -10.29 -11.12
CA ALA A 71 -3.98 -10.06 -9.71
C ALA A 71 -5.17 -10.42 -8.81
N THR A 72 -4.87 -11.01 -7.66
CA THR A 72 -5.85 -11.39 -6.62
C THR A 72 -5.66 -10.55 -5.37
N VAL A 73 -6.76 -10.09 -4.77
CA VAL A 73 -6.74 -9.40 -3.48
C VAL A 73 -6.47 -10.41 -2.36
N VAL A 74 -5.49 -10.13 -1.50
CA VAL A 74 -5.12 -10.99 -0.37
C VAL A 74 -5.39 -10.35 0.99
N ALA A 75 -5.55 -9.03 1.04
CA ALA A 75 -5.96 -8.29 2.23
C ALA A 75 -6.63 -6.98 1.83
N ALA A 76 -7.50 -6.45 2.69
CA ALA A 76 -8.14 -5.16 2.51
C ALA A 76 -8.23 -4.42 3.86
N SER A 77 -8.14 -3.10 3.84
CA SER A 77 -8.39 -2.24 4.99
C SER A 77 -9.88 -2.03 5.24
N PRO A 78 -10.26 -1.47 6.39
CA PRO A 78 -11.52 -0.75 6.53
C PRO A 78 -11.61 0.41 5.52
N ALA A 79 -12.81 0.96 5.35
CA ALA A 79 -13.01 2.18 4.57
C ALA A 79 -12.63 3.41 5.40
N PHE A 80 -11.62 4.17 4.96
CA PHE A 80 -11.23 5.44 5.57
C PHE A 80 -12.01 6.58 4.96
N THR A 81 -12.57 7.44 5.78
CA THR A 81 -13.24 8.67 5.33
C THR A 81 -12.21 9.78 5.09
N ALA A 82 -12.60 10.85 4.39
CA ALA A 82 -11.75 12.03 4.25
C ALA A 82 -11.30 12.63 5.60
N ALA A 83 -12.08 12.45 6.67
CA ALA A 83 -11.72 12.90 8.01
C ALA A 83 -10.60 12.07 8.65
N ASP A 84 -10.44 10.80 8.23
CA ASP A 84 -9.34 9.93 8.66
C ASP A 84 -8.05 10.19 7.85
N LEU A 85 -8.20 10.76 6.65
CA LEU A 85 -7.14 10.95 5.67
C LEU A 85 -6.57 12.39 5.70
N VAL A 86 -5.96 12.76 6.82
CA VAL A 86 -5.40 14.11 7.06
C VAL A 86 -3.89 14.14 6.84
N ALA A 87 -3.38 15.19 6.17
CA ALA A 87 -1.96 15.37 5.90
C ALA A 87 -1.08 15.23 7.16
N GLY A 88 0.06 14.54 6.99
CA GLY A 88 1.04 14.30 8.06
C GLY A 88 0.60 13.26 9.09
N LYS A 89 -0.50 12.54 8.85
CA LYS A 89 -0.93 11.41 9.68
C LYS A 89 -0.64 10.09 9.00
N ASP A 90 -0.24 9.12 9.81
CA ASP A 90 -0.22 7.73 9.41
C ASP A 90 -1.61 7.12 9.59
N LEU A 91 -2.00 6.24 8.68
CA LEU A 91 -3.25 5.52 8.81
C LEU A 91 -3.15 4.51 9.95
N PRO A 92 -4.19 4.32 10.77
CA PRO A 92 -4.23 3.29 11.82
C PRO A 92 -4.45 1.89 11.22
N TYR A 93 -3.67 1.54 10.20
CA TYR A 93 -3.72 0.29 9.46
C TYR A 93 -2.31 -0.11 9.05
N TYR A 94 -1.84 -1.18 9.66
CA TYR A 94 -0.48 -1.69 9.51
C TYR A 94 -0.53 -3.16 9.04
N PRO A 95 -0.95 -3.41 7.80
CA PRO A 95 -0.95 -4.76 7.27
C PRO A 95 0.49 -5.23 7.07
N HIS A 96 0.69 -6.53 7.19
CA HIS A 96 1.91 -7.17 6.75
C HIS A 96 1.69 -7.75 5.35
N ILE A 97 2.73 -7.77 4.52
CA ILE A 97 2.69 -8.55 3.27
C ILE A 97 2.45 -10.03 3.64
N PRO A 98 1.35 -10.65 3.16
CA PRO A 98 1.01 -12.01 3.54
C PRO A 98 2.04 -13.06 3.06
N VAL A 99 2.21 -14.12 3.84
CA VAL A 99 3.11 -15.25 3.53
C VAL A 99 2.73 -16.02 2.26
N ASN A 100 1.46 -15.96 1.86
CA ASN A 100 0.93 -16.69 0.70
C ASN A 100 0.84 -15.81 -0.56
N THR A 101 1.59 -14.72 -0.61
CA THR A 101 1.70 -13.89 -1.82
C THR A 101 2.43 -14.62 -2.94
N LYS A 102 2.07 -14.28 -4.18
CA LYS A 102 2.79 -14.62 -5.39
C LYS A 102 4.01 -13.70 -5.55
N ARG A 103 4.73 -13.83 -6.67
CA ARG A 103 5.98 -13.11 -6.92
C ARG A 103 5.82 -11.59 -6.89
N TYR A 104 4.75 -11.06 -7.47
CA TYR A 104 4.52 -9.62 -7.57
C TYR A 104 3.44 -9.19 -6.59
N VAL A 105 3.67 -8.06 -5.91
CA VAL A 105 2.73 -7.47 -4.95
C VAL A 105 2.59 -5.99 -5.23
N ASP A 106 1.36 -5.49 -5.19
CA ASP A 106 1.07 -4.07 -5.28
C ASP A 106 -0.07 -3.68 -4.35
N LEU A 107 -0.39 -2.39 -4.32
CA LEU A 107 -1.54 -1.87 -3.61
C LEU A 107 -2.58 -1.36 -4.60
N ASN A 108 -3.84 -1.52 -4.25
CA ASN A 108 -4.96 -0.95 -4.98
C ASN A 108 -5.75 -0.03 -4.06
N TYR A 109 -5.80 1.24 -4.42
CA TYR A 109 -6.47 2.31 -3.70
C TYR A 109 -7.88 2.44 -4.24
N VAL A 110 -8.86 1.81 -3.59
CA VAL A 110 -10.26 1.79 -4.03
C VAL A 110 -11.00 2.97 -3.44
N ALA A 111 -11.33 3.95 -4.29
CA ALA A 111 -12.12 5.11 -3.92
C ALA A 111 -13.61 4.84 -4.22
N SER A 112 -14.49 5.04 -3.24
CA SER A 112 -15.94 4.88 -3.42
C SER A 112 -16.59 6.01 -4.21
N SER A 113 -15.96 7.18 -4.23
CA SER A 113 -16.29 8.31 -5.11
C SER A 113 -15.03 9.11 -5.40
N ALA A 114 -15.11 10.05 -6.35
CA ALA A 114 -13.96 10.85 -6.72
C ALA A 114 -13.54 11.82 -5.59
N PHE A 115 -12.25 11.82 -5.28
CA PHE A 115 -11.64 12.87 -4.45
C PHE A 115 -11.13 13.99 -5.35
N THR A 116 -11.17 15.24 -4.87
CA THR A 116 -10.66 16.40 -5.61
C THR A 116 -9.20 16.70 -5.29
N ALA A 117 -8.69 16.18 -4.16
CA ALA A 117 -7.32 16.27 -3.71
C ALA A 117 -7.02 15.10 -2.76
N GLY A 118 -5.74 14.82 -2.53
CA GLY A 118 -5.30 13.75 -1.62
C GLY A 118 -4.10 12.99 -2.16
N THR A 119 -3.08 12.79 -1.33
CA THR A 119 -1.92 11.98 -1.68
C THR A 119 -1.56 10.97 -0.60
N LEU A 120 -1.09 9.80 -1.02
CA LEU A 120 -0.72 8.71 -0.14
C LEU A 120 0.67 8.15 -0.48
N THR A 121 1.49 8.02 0.55
CA THR A 121 2.79 7.33 0.50
C THR A 121 2.63 5.98 1.19
N ALA A 122 3.08 4.92 0.54
CA ALA A 122 3.01 3.55 1.05
C ALA A 122 4.37 2.86 0.95
N ARG A 123 4.92 2.42 2.08
CA ARG A 123 6.28 1.88 2.19
C ARG A 123 6.32 0.67 3.11
N GLY A 124 7.06 -0.36 2.73
CA GLY A 124 7.45 -1.44 3.63
C GLY A 124 8.51 -0.93 4.60
N THR A 125 8.32 -1.17 5.89
CA THR A 125 9.29 -0.81 6.92
C THR A 125 10.03 -2.07 7.39
N ALA A 126 11.36 -1.96 7.57
CA ALA A 126 12.08 -2.99 8.31
C ALA A 126 11.48 -3.07 9.72
N ALA A 127 11.25 -4.29 10.23
CA ALA A 127 10.45 -4.51 11.43
C ALA A 127 10.82 -3.55 12.60
N ALA A 128 9.75 -2.97 13.18
CA ALA A 128 9.67 -2.10 14.36
C ALA A 128 9.91 -0.58 14.17
N GLN A 129 8.81 0.15 13.95
CA GLN A 129 8.51 1.32 14.77
C GLN A 129 7.05 1.23 15.25
N ILE A 130 6.79 0.27 16.15
CA ILE A 130 5.63 0.38 17.05
C ILE A 130 5.97 1.47 18.07
N GLY A 131 5.52 2.69 17.83
CA GLY A 131 5.55 3.76 18.83
C GLY A 131 4.66 3.35 20.01
N GLY A 132 5.28 3.14 21.16
CA GLY A 132 4.59 3.06 22.45
C GLY A 132 4.17 4.43 22.97
#